data_AF-A0A8I1MPN1-F1
#
_entry.id   AF-A0A8I1MPN1-F1
#
_cell.length_a   1.000
_cell.length_b   1.000
_cell.length_c   1.000
_cell.angle_alpha   90.00
_cell.angle_beta   90.00
_cell.angle_gamma   90.00
#
_symmetry.space_group_name_H-M   'P 1'
#
loop_
_entity.id
_entity.type
_entity.pdbx_description
1 polymer ?
#
loop_
_entity_poly.entity_id
_entity_poly.type
_entity_poly.pdbx_seq_one_letter_code
_entity_poly.pdbx_strand_id
1 'polypeptide(L)'
;MDRRRQQRAFTLIELLAATAVFVLLMGLLMQVLGSVSSTSDLSQRRIEILRQAISALQRVEFDLRDTIRTGGSGIFVVKGGSGNINDSLYFLAPVSASIGPSGDPRKLSLVRYGVASPATGQPSFGQWPEMPALSRTVKPFGWDDDIGTLLPLTASGAEDVLSKGDIQQISPGIIRYEICFQQWDGSITSQPPSSWSSVRALLIGVVAIDRKAASRLTQGERDSLALKFDKPGNNDRPSAKWNGVIGNLPQSVREGIRIYEQTISI
;
A
#
# COMPACT_ATOMS: atom_id res chain seq x y z
N MET A 1 -64.01 19.90 49.34
CA MET A 1 -62.81 20.75 49.60
C MET A 1 -61.91 20.67 48.37
N ASP A 2 -62.18 21.50 47.37
CA ASP A 2 -61.40 21.51 46.12
C ASP A 2 -60.29 22.56 46.18
N ARG A 3 -59.06 22.09 46.36
CA ARG A 3 -57.85 22.90 46.19
C ARG A 3 -57.68 23.20 44.70
N ARG A 4 -58.06 24.39 44.26
CA ARG A 4 -57.67 24.94 42.95
C ARG A 4 -56.14 24.97 42.87
N ARG A 5 -55.56 24.03 42.12
CA ARG A 5 -54.17 24.09 41.68
C ARG A 5 -54.01 25.37 40.84
N GLN A 6 -53.32 26.37 41.38
CA GLN A 6 -52.86 27.51 40.60
C GLN A 6 -51.88 26.98 39.55
N GLN A 7 -52.33 26.80 38.31
CA GLN A 7 -51.46 26.65 37.16
C GLN A 7 -50.77 27.99 36.95
N ARG A 8 -49.55 28.11 37.48
CA ARG A 8 -48.65 29.22 37.15
C ARG A 8 -48.25 29.05 35.68
N ALA A 9 -48.79 29.90 34.82
CA ALA A 9 -48.33 30.01 33.43
C ALA A 9 -46.94 30.65 33.42
N PHE A 10 -46.03 30.10 32.60
CA PHE A 10 -44.68 30.64 32.42
C PHE A 10 -44.74 32.07 31.88
N THR A 11 -43.86 32.93 32.37
CA THR A 11 -43.77 34.30 31.86
C THR A 11 -43.13 34.28 30.45
N LEU A 12 -43.49 35.26 29.62
CA LEU A 12 -42.96 35.39 28.25
C LEU A 12 -41.42 35.49 28.24
N ILE A 13 -40.87 36.11 29.29
CA ILE A 13 -39.43 36.23 29.55
C ILE A 13 -38.79 34.86 29.83
N GLU A 14 -39.45 34.02 30.64
CA GLU A 14 -38.99 32.64 30.92
C GLU A 14 -38.97 31.78 29.66
N LEU A 15 -39.98 31.94 28.79
CA LEU A 15 -40.05 31.19 27.54
C LEU A 15 -38.96 31.65 26.55
N LEU A 16 -38.64 32.94 26.55
CA LEU A 16 -37.53 33.50 25.75
C LEU A 16 -36.17 33.05 26.29
N ALA A 17 -35.99 33.03 27.61
CA ALA A 17 -34.78 32.51 28.24
C ALA A 17 -34.58 31.01 27.98
N ALA A 18 -35.64 30.21 28.11
CA ALA A 18 -35.61 28.77 27.86
C ALA A 18 -35.30 28.44 26.38
N THR A 19 -35.87 29.20 25.43
CA THR A 19 -35.57 29.03 24.00
C THR A 19 -34.14 29.44 23.66
N ALA A 20 -33.61 30.51 24.25
CA ALA A 20 -32.22 30.91 24.08
C ALA A 20 -31.23 29.84 24.58
N VAL A 21 -31.47 29.28 25.77
CA VAL A 21 -30.67 28.18 26.32
C VAL A 21 -30.80 26.93 25.43
N PHE A 22 -32.00 26.61 24.96
CA PHE A 22 -32.21 25.47 24.07
C PHE A 22 -31.44 25.60 22.75
N VAL A 23 -31.46 26.78 22.11
CA VAL A 23 -30.69 27.03 20.88
C VAL A 23 -29.19 26.90 21.13
N LEU A 24 -28.71 27.41 22.26
CA LEU A 24 -27.30 27.30 22.66
C LEU A 24 -26.91 25.82 22.87
N LEU A 25 -27.72 25.06 23.61
CA LEU A 25 -27.51 23.63 23.82
C LEU A 25 -27.53 22.83 22.51
N MET A 26 -28.46 23.16 21.60
CA MET A 26 -28.54 22.51 20.29
C MET A 26 -27.30 22.83 19.44
N GLY A 27 -26.79 24.06 19.49
CA GLY A 27 -25.55 24.45 18.83
C GLY A 27 -24.34 23.66 19.33
N LEU A 28 -24.20 23.50 20.65
CA LEU A 28 -23.13 22.69 21.24
C LEU A 28 -23.26 21.21 20.87
N LEU A 29 -24.48 20.66 20.87
CA LEU A 29 -24.74 19.27 20.48
C LEU A 29 -24.33 19.03 19.01
N MET A 30 -24.66 19.94 18.10
CA MET A 30 -24.25 19.86 16.70
C MET A 30 -22.72 19.89 16.53
N GLN A 31 -22.01 20.72 17.30
CA GLN A 31 -20.54 20.77 17.28
C GLN A 31 -19.90 19.45 17.75
N VAL A 32 -20.43 18.86 18.82
CA VAL A 32 -19.97 17.56 19.33
C VAL A 32 -20.25 16.46 18.31
N LEU A 33 -21.45 16.41 17.73
CA LEU A 33 -21.80 15.43 16.70
C LEU A 33 -20.92 15.55 15.46
N GLY A 34 -20.62 16.78 15.00
CA GLY A 34 -19.70 17.01 13.89
C GLY A 34 -18.26 16.52 14.18
N SER A 35 -17.80 16.73 15.40
CA SER A 35 -16.47 16.27 15.85
C SER A 35 -16.38 14.74 15.96
N VAL A 36 -17.43 14.10 16.47
CA VAL A 36 -17.52 12.63 16.55
C VAL A 36 -17.59 12.01 15.15
N SER A 37 -18.41 12.59 14.28
CA SER A 37 -18.56 12.11 12.89
C SER A 37 -17.24 12.19 12.12
N SER A 38 -16.55 13.33 12.15
CA SER A 38 -15.25 13.50 11.47
C SER A 38 -14.16 12.57 12.02
N THR A 39 -14.16 12.32 13.33
CA THR A 39 -13.23 11.38 13.97
C THR A 39 -13.51 9.93 13.55
N SER A 40 -14.79 9.55 13.51
CA SER A 40 -15.23 8.22 13.07
C SER A 40 -14.83 7.96 11.61
N ASP A 41 -15.10 8.93 10.73
CA ASP A 41 -14.71 8.91 9.32
C ASP A 41 -13.22 8.68 9.12
N LEU A 42 -12.40 9.42 9.87
CA LEU A 42 -10.94 9.32 9.80
C LEU A 42 -10.44 7.99 10.35
N SER A 43 -11.08 7.46 11.40
CA SER A 43 -10.78 6.14 11.93
C SER A 43 -11.07 5.03 10.91
N GLN A 44 -12.25 5.06 10.27
CA GLN A 44 -12.61 4.11 9.22
C GLN A 44 -11.63 4.14 8.04
N ARG A 45 -11.23 5.33 7.58
CA ARG A 45 -10.23 5.47 6.50
C ARG A 45 -8.89 4.87 6.88
N ARG A 46 -8.42 5.08 8.11
CA ARG A 46 -7.16 4.50 8.60
C ARG A 46 -7.21 2.98 8.64
N ILE A 47 -8.32 2.41 9.11
CA ILE A 47 -8.53 0.96 9.17
C ILE A 47 -8.54 0.37 7.76
N GLU A 48 -9.17 1.05 6.80
CA GLU A 48 -9.22 0.58 5.41
C GLU A 48 -7.82 0.54 4.78
N ILE A 49 -7.04 1.62 4.89
CA ILE A 49 -5.66 1.64 4.40
C ILE A 49 -4.83 0.54 5.06
N LEU A 50 -4.98 0.36 6.38
CA LEU A 50 -4.26 -0.65 7.14
C LEU A 50 -4.57 -2.06 6.60
N ARG A 51 -5.86 -2.38 6.36
CA ARG A 51 -6.28 -3.66 5.79
C ARG A 51 -5.69 -3.88 4.41
N GLN A 52 -5.72 -2.86 3.56
CA GLN A 52 -5.17 -2.91 2.21
C GLN A 52 -3.65 -3.17 2.21
N ALA A 53 -2.90 -2.41 3.01
CA ALA A 53 -1.46 -2.56 3.11
C ALA A 53 -1.03 -3.90 3.74
N ILE A 54 -1.71 -4.33 4.80
CA ILE A 54 -1.44 -5.64 5.43
C ILE A 54 -1.74 -6.77 4.45
N SER A 55 -2.90 -6.75 3.79
CA SER A 55 -3.26 -7.77 2.80
C SER A 55 -2.24 -7.86 1.68
N ALA A 56 -1.77 -6.71 1.18
CA ALA A 56 -0.71 -6.64 0.18
C ALA A 56 0.61 -7.26 0.65
N LEU A 57 1.11 -6.87 1.82
CA LEU A 57 2.39 -7.38 2.34
C LEU A 57 2.30 -8.87 2.71
N GLN A 58 1.18 -9.30 3.29
CA GLN A 58 0.92 -10.72 3.56
C GLN A 58 0.87 -11.55 2.28
N ARG A 59 0.32 -10.99 1.19
CA ARG A 59 0.31 -11.69 -0.08
C ARG A 59 1.71 -11.82 -0.67
N VAL A 60 2.53 -10.78 -0.58
CA VAL A 60 3.95 -10.84 -0.97
C VAL A 60 4.69 -11.89 -0.14
N GLU A 61 4.48 -11.90 1.17
CA GLU A 61 5.08 -12.88 2.08
C GLU A 61 4.67 -14.31 1.74
N PHE A 62 3.39 -14.55 1.49
CA PHE A 62 2.87 -15.88 1.16
C PHE A 62 3.57 -16.43 -0.09
N ASP A 63 3.62 -15.64 -1.17
CA ASP A 63 4.27 -16.05 -2.41
C ASP A 63 5.81 -16.19 -2.23
N LEU A 64 6.43 -15.32 -1.43
CA LEU A 64 7.87 -15.39 -1.15
C LEU A 64 8.27 -16.62 -0.33
N ARG A 65 7.45 -17.04 0.63
CA ARG A 65 7.73 -18.23 1.45
C ARG A 65 7.81 -19.50 0.61
N ASP A 66 7.04 -19.57 -0.46
CA ASP A 66 7.04 -20.70 -1.39
C ASP A 66 8.06 -20.53 -2.54
N THR A 67 8.92 -19.51 -2.48
CA THR A 67 9.92 -19.27 -3.53
C THR A 67 10.93 -20.42 -3.63
N ILE A 68 11.25 -20.80 -4.87
CA ILE A 68 12.26 -21.81 -5.14
C ILE A 68 13.65 -21.22 -4.86
N ARG A 69 14.32 -21.76 -3.85
CA ARG A 69 15.68 -21.36 -3.46
C ARG A 69 16.72 -21.98 -4.39
N THR A 70 17.05 -21.32 -5.49
CA THR A 70 18.12 -21.73 -6.41
C THR A 70 19.46 -21.06 -6.06
N GLY A 71 19.87 -21.11 -4.79
CA GLY A 71 21.13 -20.46 -4.35
C GLY A 71 21.16 -18.94 -4.59
N GLY A 72 20.00 -18.29 -4.69
CA GLY A 72 19.85 -16.87 -4.96
C GLY A 72 19.53 -16.49 -6.41
N SER A 73 19.69 -17.39 -7.38
CA SER A 73 19.45 -17.04 -8.79
C SER A 73 17.97 -16.87 -9.16
N GLY A 74 17.08 -17.30 -8.28
CA GLY A 74 15.63 -17.30 -8.44
C GLY A 74 14.92 -16.14 -7.75
N ILE A 75 15.66 -15.19 -7.16
CA ILE A 75 15.13 -13.91 -6.66
C ILE A 75 15.93 -12.78 -7.31
N PHE A 76 15.22 -11.76 -7.78
CA PHE A 76 15.83 -10.58 -8.37
C PHE A 76 15.03 -9.33 -7.97
N VAL A 77 15.74 -8.23 -7.72
CA VAL A 77 15.12 -6.95 -7.35
C VAL A 77 15.64 -5.87 -8.28
N VAL A 78 14.73 -5.22 -8.99
CA VAL A 78 15.01 -4.00 -9.74
C VAL A 78 14.79 -2.83 -8.81
N LYS A 79 15.83 -2.05 -8.57
CA LYS A 79 15.71 -0.78 -7.85
C LYS A 79 15.10 0.27 -8.76
N GLY A 80 14.22 1.11 -8.23
CA GLY A 80 13.60 2.19 -9.01
C GLY A 80 14.62 3.14 -9.65
N GLY A 81 14.27 3.84 -10.70
CA GLY A 81 15.14 4.80 -11.41
C GLY A 81 14.38 6.04 -11.86
N SER A 82 14.91 6.74 -12.86
CA SER A 82 14.35 7.98 -13.40
C SER A 82 12.97 7.82 -14.06
N GLY A 83 12.56 6.61 -14.43
CA GLY A 83 11.24 6.33 -15.06
C GLY A 83 10.21 5.64 -14.16
N ASN A 84 10.64 4.80 -13.22
CA ASN A 84 9.79 4.25 -12.16
C ASN A 84 10.55 4.33 -10.85
N ILE A 85 10.07 5.15 -9.94
CA ILE A 85 10.75 5.38 -8.67
C ILE A 85 10.62 4.19 -7.71
N ASN A 86 9.64 3.31 -7.94
CA ASN A 86 9.36 2.14 -7.13
C ASN A 86 10.25 0.96 -7.50
N ASP A 87 10.54 0.14 -6.50
CA ASP A 87 11.23 -1.12 -6.74
C ASP A 87 10.28 -2.14 -7.38
N SER A 88 10.86 -3.17 -7.98
CA SER A 88 10.14 -4.36 -8.43
C SER A 88 10.87 -5.61 -7.97
N LEU A 89 10.11 -6.58 -7.48
CA LEU A 89 10.59 -7.86 -6.96
C LEU A 89 10.16 -8.96 -7.91
N TYR A 90 11.09 -9.82 -8.29
CA TYR A 90 10.87 -10.94 -9.19
C TYR A 90 11.34 -12.21 -8.50
N PHE A 91 10.56 -13.27 -8.60
CA PHE A 91 10.99 -14.58 -8.11
C PHE A 91 10.20 -15.73 -8.73
N LEU A 92 10.75 -16.94 -8.63
CA LEU A 92 10.11 -18.17 -9.07
C LEU A 92 9.38 -18.84 -7.89
N ALA A 93 8.08 -19.08 -8.03
CA ALA A 93 7.27 -19.74 -6.98
C ALA A 93 6.20 -20.68 -7.58
N PRO A 94 5.77 -21.72 -6.85
CA PRO A 94 4.75 -22.68 -7.26
C PRO A 94 3.33 -22.10 -7.13
N VAL A 95 3.08 -20.93 -7.73
CA VAL A 95 1.78 -20.24 -7.68
C VAL A 95 0.99 -20.42 -8.97
N SER A 96 -0.33 -20.52 -8.86
CA SER A 96 -1.22 -20.58 -10.03
C SER A 96 -1.50 -19.17 -10.59
N ALA A 97 -1.67 -19.10 -11.91
CA ALA A 97 -2.21 -17.94 -12.63
C ALA A 97 -3.59 -18.27 -13.21
N SER A 98 -4.34 -17.25 -13.63
CA SER A 98 -5.64 -17.43 -14.29
C SER A 98 -5.49 -17.91 -15.75
N ILE A 99 -4.38 -17.58 -16.40
CA ILE A 99 -3.99 -18.01 -17.73
C ILE A 99 -2.84 -18.99 -17.54
N GLY A 100 -3.15 -20.28 -17.61
CA GLY A 100 -2.16 -21.37 -17.53
C GLY A 100 -2.33 -22.36 -18.68
N PRO A 101 -1.28 -23.12 -19.03
CA PRO A 101 -1.39 -24.19 -20.00
C PRO A 101 -2.45 -25.20 -19.52
N SER A 102 -3.45 -25.46 -20.34
CA SER A 102 -4.58 -26.34 -20.00
C SER A 102 -4.09 -27.77 -19.76
N GLY A 103 -4.33 -28.30 -18.56
CA GLY A 103 -4.05 -29.70 -18.22
C GLY A 103 -2.69 -29.97 -17.57
N ASP A 104 -1.86 -28.94 -17.31
CA ASP A 104 -0.60 -29.13 -16.60
C ASP A 104 -0.77 -28.94 -15.07
N PRO A 105 -0.46 -29.95 -14.23
CA PRO A 105 -0.53 -29.84 -12.78
C PRO A 105 0.60 -28.99 -12.16
N ARG A 106 1.64 -28.62 -12.93
CA ARG A 106 2.74 -27.80 -12.41
C ARG A 106 2.30 -26.37 -12.20
N LYS A 107 2.79 -25.80 -11.10
CA LYS A 107 2.49 -24.42 -10.68
C LYS A 107 3.69 -23.50 -10.71
N LEU A 108 4.81 -23.89 -11.32
CA LEU A 108 5.98 -23.02 -11.32
C LEU A 108 5.70 -21.79 -12.18
N SER A 109 5.79 -20.62 -11.56
CA SER A 109 5.53 -19.35 -12.20
C SER A 109 6.60 -18.33 -11.85
N LEU A 110 6.88 -17.44 -12.81
CA LEU A 110 7.56 -16.19 -12.54
C LEU A 110 6.56 -15.20 -11.96
N VAL A 111 6.87 -14.69 -10.78
CA VAL A 111 6.06 -13.73 -10.05
C VAL A 111 6.79 -12.40 -10.01
N ARG A 112 6.07 -11.32 -10.26
CA ARG A 112 6.55 -9.95 -10.07
C ARG A 112 5.63 -9.19 -9.16
N TYR A 113 6.21 -8.49 -8.19
CA TYR A 113 5.54 -7.44 -7.44
C TYR A 113 6.14 -6.09 -7.78
N GLY A 114 5.29 -5.10 -7.97
CA GLY A 114 5.73 -3.74 -8.21
C GLY A 114 4.56 -2.78 -8.28
N VAL A 115 4.87 -1.51 -8.06
CA VAL A 115 3.94 -0.42 -8.32
C VAL A 115 4.23 0.08 -9.74
N ALA A 116 3.23 -0.01 -10.60
CA ALA A 116 3.34 0.49 -11.97
C ALA A 116 3.68 1.99 -11.94
N SER A 117 4.54 2.42 -12.86
CA SER A 117 4.79 3.85 -13.03
C SER A 117 3.49 4.52 -13.49
N PRO A 118 3.13 5.70 -12.96
CA PRO A 118 1.97 6.48 -13.36
C PRO A 118 1.86 6.73 -14.88
N ALA A 119 2.99 6.63 -15.61
CA ALA A 119 3.08 6.89 -17.05
C ALA A 119 2.83 5.66 -17.95
N THR A 120 2.87 4.43 -17.41
CA THR A 120 2.69 3.19 -18.20
C THR A 120 1.35 2.58 -17.85
N GLY A 121 0.44 2.57 -18.84
CA GLY A 121 -0.96 2.14 -18.74
C GLY A 121 -1.26 1.20 -17.59
N GLN A 122 -1.86 1.74 -16.53
CA GLN A 122 -2.44 0.91 -15.49
C GLN A 122 -3.63 0.12 -16.07
N PRO A 123 -3.82 -1.15 -15.68
CA PRO A 123 -4.96 -1.92 -16.16
C PRO A 123 -6.26 -1.19 -15.77
N SER A 124 -7.03 -0.79 -16.78
CA SER A 124 -8.33 -0.14 -16.61
C SER A 124 -9.35 -1.14 -16.07
N PHE A 125 -9.36 -1.36 -14.76
CA PHE A 125 -10.41 -2.13 -14.10
C PHE A 125 -11.33 -1.18 -13.32
N GLY A 126 -12.57 -1.05 -13.79
CA GLY A 126 -13.72 -0.58 -13.02
C GLY A 126 -13.50 0.67 -12.14
N GLN A 127 -13.68 1.84 -12.75
CA GLN A 127 -14.05 3.13 -12.12
C GLN A 127 -13.01 3.94 -11.30
N TRP A 128 -11.74 3.53 -11.19
CA TRP A 128 -10.71 4.40 -10.56
C TRP A 128 -9.64 4.80 -11.56
N PRO A 129 -9.69 6.00 -12.16
CA PRO A 129 -8.58 6.49 -12.97
C PRO A 129 -7.36 6.71 -12.07
N GLU A 130 -6.27 6.00 -12.37
CA GLU A 130 -4.89 6.45 -12.12
C GLU A 130 -4.42 6.55 -10.66
N MET A 131 -4.84 5.64 -9.76
CA MET A 131 -4.16 5.51 -8.47
C MET A 131 -3.03 4.48 -8.56
N PRO A 132 -1.77 4.86 -8.25
CA PRO A 132 -0.69 3.88 -8.15
C PRO A 132 -1.12 2.77 -7.18
N ALA A 133 -0.85 1.56 -7.61
CA ALA A 133 -1.32 0.36 -6.94
C ALA A 133 -0.22 -0.68 -6.97
N LEU A 134 -0.11 -1.44 -5.87
CA LEU A 134 0.74 -2.61 -5.87
C LEU A 134 0.06 -3.68 -6.73
N SER A 135 0.78 -4.09 -7.75
CA SER A 135 0.37 -5.15 -8.67
C SER A 135 1.23 -6.38 -8.48
N ARG A 136 0.62 -7.52 -8.78
CA ARG A 136 1.22 -8.83 -8.83
C ARG A 136 1.05 -9.36 -10.24
N THR A 137 2.15 -9.56 -10.96
CA THR A 137 2.12 -10.18 -12.29
C THR A 137 2.60 -11.62 -12.18
N VAL A 138 1.90 -12.56 -12.81
CA VAL A 138 2.28 -13.98 -12.79
C VAL A 138 2.29 -14.55 -14.18
N LYS A 139 3.39 -15.21 -14.55
CA LYS A 139 3.48 -16.04 -15.75
C LYS A 139 3.78 -17.48 -15.34
N PRO A 140 2.85 -18.43 -15.52
CA PRO A 140 3.13 -19.84 -15.30
C PRO A 140 3.94 -20.42 -16.45
N PHE A 141 4.76 -21.41 -16.11
CA PHE A 141 5.56 -22.21 -17.02
C PHE A 141 4.96 -23.61 -17.17
N GLY A 142 4.86 -24.06 -18.42
CA GLY A 142 4.53 -25.44 -18.77
C GLY A 142 5.77 -26.32 -18.90
N TRP A 143 5.55 -27.60 -19.22
CA TRP A 143 6.62 -28.59 -19.42
C TRP A 143 7.63 -28.25 -20.52
N ASP A 144 7.15 -27.60 -21.59
CA ASP A 144 7.97 -27.26 -22.75
C ASP A 144 8.68 -25.90 -22.61
N ASP A 145 8.44 -25.16 -21.52
CA ASP A 145 9.08 -23.87 -21.28
C ASP A 145 10.50 -24.07 -20.72
N ASP A 146 11.50 -23.48 -21.38
CA ASP A 146 12.90 -23.54 -20.94
C ASP A 146 13.22 -22.49 -19.87
N ILE A 147 12.88 -22.81 -18.62
CA ILE A 147 13.16 -21.96 -17.44
C ILE A 147 14.66 -21.78 -17.23
N GLY A 148 15.50 -22.71 -17.71
CA GLY A 148 16.95 -22.64 -17.55
C GLY A 148 17.55 -21.38 -18.19
N THR A 149 16.97 -20.93 -19.31
CA THR A 149 17.38 -19.68 -19.98
C THR A 149 17.11 -18.42 -19.17
N LEU A 150 16.20 -18.49 -18.20
CA LEU A 150 15.86 -17.38 -17.32
C LEU A 150 16.77 -17.28 -16.10
N LEU A 151 17.64 -18.27 -15.88
CA LEU A 151 18.55 -18.29 -14.73
C LEU A 151 19.98 -17.87 -15.15
N PRO A 152 20.61 -16.92 -14.44
CA PRO A 152 20.07 -16.15 -13.32
C PRO A 152 19.00 -15.15 -13.77
N LEU A 153 17.99 -14.90 -12.91
CA LEU A 153 16.95 -13.92 -13.21
C LEU A 153 17.59 -12.53 -13.40
N THR A 154 17.24 -11.89 -14.51
CA THR A 154 17.63 -10.52 -14.85
C THR A 154 16.38 -9.69 -15.19
N ALA A 155 16.48 -8.37 -15.09
CA ALA A 155 15.38 -7.46 -15.38
C ALA A 155 14.81 -7.68 -16.79
N SER A 156 15.69 -7.72 -17.80
CA SER A 156 15.29 -7.82 -19.21
C SER A 156 14.67 -9.18 -19.54
N GLY A 157 15.25 -10.28 -19.05
CA GLY A 157 14.70 -11.62 -19.27
C GLY A 157 13.37 -11.83 -18.57
N ALA A 158 13.23 -11.32 -17.34
CA ALA A 158 11.99 -11.46 -16.58
C ALA A 158 10.84 -10.61 -17.17
N GLU A 159 11.12 -9.37 -17.58
CA GLU A 159 10.08 -8.49 -18.15
C GLU A 159 9.55 -8.98 -19.50
N ASP A 160 10.40 -9.53 -20.36
CA ASP A 160 9.95 -10.10 -21.64
C ASP A 160 8.95 -11.25 -21.42
N VAL A 161 9.26 -12.14 -20.48
CA VAL A 161 8.37 -13.24 -20.10
C VAL A 161 7.07 -12.75 -19.46
N LEU A 162 7.16 -11.77 -18.56
CA LEU A 162 6.01 -11.23 -17.82
C LEU A 162 5.10 -10.35 -18.68
N SER A 163 5.54 -9.90 -19.85
CA SER A 163 4.68 -9.19 -20.82
C SER A 163 3.45 -10.01 -21.25
N LYS A 164 3.53 -11.34 -21.13
CA LYS A 164 2.45 -12.31 -21.39
C LYS A 164 1.81 -12.87 -20.11
N GLY A 165 2.13 -12.29 -18.96
CA GLY A 165 1.66 -12.71 -17.65
C GLY A 165 0.35 -12.04 -17.24
N ASP A 166 -0.33 -12.64 -16.28
CA ASP A 166 -1.54 -12.09 -15.68
C ASP A 166 -1.22 -11.03 -14.65
N ILE A 167 -1.72 -9.82 -14.86
CA ILE A 167 -1.57 -8.71 -13.92
C ILE A 167 -2.79 -8.65 -13.01
N GLN A 168 -2.55 -8.74 -11.70
CA GLN A 168 -3.55 -8.61 -10.65
C GLN A 168 -3.23 -7.39 -9.79
N GLN A 169 -4.19 -6.50 -9.61
CA GLN A 169 -4.06 -5.41 -8.64
C GLN A 169 -4.33 -5.95 -7.23
N ILE A 170 -3.34 -5.85 -6.34
CA ILE A 170 -3.44 -6.38 -4.97
C ILE A 170 -3.96 -5.33 -4.01
N SER A 171 -3.41 -4.12 -4.07
CA SER A 171 -3.84 -3.03 -3.21
C SER A 171 -3.81 -1.71 -3.97
N PRO A 172 -4.96 -1.02 -4.09
CA PRO A 172 -4.98 0.36 -4.56
C PRO A 172 -4.29 1.29 -3.55
N GLY A 173 -3.82 2.45 -4.02
CA GLY A 173 -3.33 3.51 -3.15
C GLY A 173 -1.95 3.28 -2.55
N ILE A 174 -1.20 2.29 -3.01
CA ILE A 174 0.22 2.17 -2.65
C ILE A 174 1.01 3.05 -3.64
N ILE A 175 1.52 4.16 -3.12
CA ILE A 175 2.24 5.17 -3.92
C ILE A 175 3.75 4.93 -3.94
N ARG A 176 4.27 4.26 -2.90
CA ARG A 176 5.69 3.92 -2.77
C ARG A 176 5.84 2.45 -2.38
N TYR A 177 6.75 1.76 -3.04
CA TYR A 177 7.16 0.39 -2.73
C TYR A 177 8.69 0.29 -2.80
N GLU A 178 9.31 -0.06 -1.68
CA GLU A 178 10.77 -0.12 -1.53
C GLU A 178 11.18 -1.42 -0.85
N ILE A 179 12.31 -1.96 -1.28
CA ILE A 179 12.91 -3.17 -0.74
C ILE A 179 14.32 -2.86 -0.28
N CYS A 180 14.60 -3.14 0.98
CA CYS A 180 15.94 -3.17 1.54
C CYS A 180 16.31 -4.61 1.93
N PHE A 181 17.60 -4.88 2.05
CA PHE A 181 18.12 -6.22 2.31
C PHE A 181 18.78 -6.21 3.68
N GLN A 182 18.31 -7.07 4.58
CA GLN A 182 18.95 -7.29 5.86
C GLN A 182 19.93 -8.44 5.75
N GLN A 183 21.19 -8.19 6.10
CA GLN A 183 22.24 -9.19 6.10
C GLN A 183 22.28 -10.01 7.40
N TRP A 184 23.02 -11.11 7.39
CA TRP A 184 23.22 -11.95 8.58
C TRP A 184 23.90 -11.24 9.75
N ASP A 185 24.77 -10.26 9.45
CA ASP A 185 25.43 -9.42 10.45
C ASP A 185 24.51 -8.34 11.05
N GLY A 186 23.27 -8.24 10.55
CA GLY A 186 22.27 -7.27 10.99
C GLY A 186 22.32 -5.94 10.25
N SER A 187 23.31 -5.72 9.37
CA SER A 187 23.36 -4.52 8.52
C SER A 187 22.23 -4.51 7.50
N ILE A 188 21.86 -3.31 7.05
CA ILE A 188 20.83 -3.13 6.03
C ILE A 188 21.47 -2.47 4.81
N THR A 189 21.24 -3.03 3.62
CA THR A 189 21.65 -2.42 2.36
C THR A 189 20.43 -2.03 1.52
N SER A 190 20.50 -0.89 0.85
CA SER A 190 19.45 -0.46 -0.07
C SER A 190 19.62 -1.04 -1.48
N GLN A 191 20.83 -1.48 -1.82
CA GLN A 191 21.15 -2.10 -3.10
C GLN A 191 21.04 -3.64 -3.01
N PRO A 192 20.59 -4.31 -4.10
CA PRO A 192 20.61 -5.75 -4.19
C PRO A 192 22.03 -6.28 -3.99
N PRO A 193 22.20 -7.38 -3.23
CA PRO A 193 23.52 -7.96 -3.03
C PRO A 193 24.04 -8.60 -4.33
N SER A 194 25.36 -8.75 -4.45
CA SER A 194 25.96 -9.61 -5.48
C SER A 194 25.77 -11.09 -5.20
N SER A 195 25.55 -11.46 -3.93
CA SER A 195 25.24 -12.83 -3.50
C SER A 195 24.11 -12.83 -2.48
N TRP A 196 23.09 -13.63 -2.73
CA TRP A 196 21.97 -13.78 -1.80
C TRP A 196 22.29 -14.60 -0.55
N SER A 197 23.46 -15.26 -0.50
CA SER A 197 23.90 -16.03 0.66
C SER A 197 24.10 -15.16 1.92
N SER A 198 24.42 -13.87 1.74
CA SER A 198 24.61 -12.93 2.85
C SER A 198 23.30 -12.30 3.31
N VAL A 199 22.20 -12.45 2.57
CA VAL A 199 20.89 -11.88 2.92
C VAL A 199 20.12 -12.84 3.80
N ARG A 200 19.65 -12.32 4.93
CA ARG A 200 18.80 -13.02 5.89
C ARG A 200 17.33 -12.72 5.67
N ALA A 201 17.00 -11.48 5.33
CA ALA A 201 15.62 -11.05 5.18
C ALA A 201 15.47 -9.89 4.19
N LEU A 202 14.29 -9.79 3.59
CA LEU A 202 13.84 -8.64 2.84
C LEU A 202 13.04 -7.72 3.77
N LEU A 203 13.35 -6.43 3.74
CA LEU A 203 12.62 -5.36 4.41
C LEU A 203 11.78 -4.65 3.36
N ILE A 204 10.49 -4.93 3.32
CA ILE A 204 9.57 -4.36 2.34
C ILE A 204 8.80 -3.22 2.99
N GLY A 205 9.02 -2.01 2.49
CA GLY A 205 8.35 -0.79 2.92
C GLY A 205 7.33 -0.32 1.90
N VAL A 206 6.15 0.07 2.37
CA VAL A 206 5.09 0.67 1.53
C VAL A 206 4.58 1.97 2.12
N VAL A 207 4.31 2.93 1.22
CA VAL A 207 3.54 4.13 1.55
C VAL A 207 2.17 4.00 0.92
N ALA A 208 1.14 4.04 1.75
CA ALA A 208 -0.24 3.96 1.33
C ALA A 208 -0.97 5.28 1.55
N ILE A 209 -1.84 5.66 0.62
CA ILE A 209 -2.66 6.87 0.67
C ILE A 209 -4.15 6.51 0.69
N ASP A 210 -4.93 7.20 1.54
CA ASP A 210 -6.38 7.05 1.52
C ASP A 210 -6.99 7.63 0.24
N ARG A 211 -8.16 7.11 -0.10
CA ARG A 211 -8.89 7.52 -1.30
C ARG A 211 -9.31 8.99 -1.32
N LYS A 212 -9.59 9.60 -0.16
CA LYS A 212 -10.04 11.00 -0.06
C LYS A 212 -8.88 11.98 -0.21
N ALA A 213 -7.71 11.65 0.32
CA ALA A 213 -6.47 12.37 0.15
C ALA A 213 -6.01 12.25 -1.31
N ALA A 214 -6.07 11.05 -1.88
CA ALA A 214 -5.72 10.83 -3.29
C ALA A 214 -6.66 11.55 -4.27
N SER A 215 -7.96 11.64 -3.99
CA SER A 215 -8.93 12.36 -4.83
C SER A 215 -8.77 13.88 -4.79
N ARG A 216 -8.01 14.40 -3.83
CA ARG A 216 -7.71 15.84 -3.71
C ARG A 216 -6.43 16.24 -4.45
N LEU A 217 -5.67 15.26 -4.95
CA LEU A 217 -4.41 15.46 -5.64
C LEU A 217 -4.59 15.18 -7.13
N THR A 218 -4.01 16.04 -7.95
CA THR A 218 -3.82 15.78 -9.39
C THR A 218 -2.81 14.64 -9.59
N GLN A 219 -2.78 14.03 -10.79
CA GLN A 219 -1.82 12.96 -11.09
C GLN A 219 -0.37 13.41 -10.87
N GLY A 220 0.03 14.58 -11.39
CA GLY A 220 1.38 15.13 -11.18
C GLY A 220 1.73 15.41 -9.72
N GLU A 221 0.75 15.80 -8.89
CA GLU A 221 0.96 15.96 -7.44
C GLU A 221 1.10 14.62 -6.72
N ARG A 222 0.38 13.57 -7.16
CA ARG A 222 0.56 12.21 -6.63
C ARG A 222 1.94 11.66 -6.95
N ASP A 223 2.43 11.90 -8.16
CA ASP A 223 3.74 11.45 -8.61
C ASP A 223 4.85 12.21 -7.85
N SER A 224 4.68 13.52 -7.72
CA SER A 224 5.57 14.39 -6.92
C SER A 224 5.55 14.02 -5.43
N LEU A 225 4.41 13.58 -4.90
CA LEU A 225 4.28 13.11 -3.52
C LEU A 225 5.07 11.82 -3.31
N ALA A 226 4.97 10.87 -4.25
CA ALA A 226 5.71 9.62 -4.18
C ALA A 226 7.24 9.87 -4.24
N LEU A 227 7.67 10.89 -5.00
CA LEU A 227 9.06 11.36 -5.05
C LEU A 227 9.58 11.94 -3.72
N LYS A 228 8.72 12.47 -2.85
CA LYS A 228 9.14 12.96 -1.52
C LYS A 228 9.60 11.82 -0.59
N PHE A 229 9.23 10.59 -0.89
CA PHE A 229 9.65 9.41 -0.15
C PHE A 229 10.91 8.83 -0.76
N ASP A 230 12.03 9.52 -0.50
CA ASP A 230 13.36 9.13 -1.00
C ASP A 230 13.74 7.71 -0.58
N LYS A 231 14.60 7.10 -1.40
CA LYS A 231 15.15 5.78 -1.10
C LYS A 231 15.92 5.79 0.22
N PRO A 232 15.76 4.77 1.07
CA PRO A 232 16.58 4.60 2.26
C PRO A 232 18.06 4.46 1.91
N GLY A 233 18.93 5.01 2.75
CA GLY A 233 20.37 4.76 2.68
C GLY A 233 20.74 3.37 3.22
N ASN A 234 22.03 3.08 3.25
CA ASN A 234 22.51 1.90 3.99
C ASN A 234 22.25 2.09 5.49
N ASN A 235 21.84 1.01 6.16
CA ASN A 235 21.42 0.97 7.56
C ASN A 235 20.14 1.76 7.90
N ASP A 236 19.47 2.33 6.90
CA ASP A 236 18.17 2.97 7.08
C ASP A 236 17.03 1.97 6.80
N ARG A 237 16.04 1.92 7.70
CA ARG A 237 14.77 1.25 7.43
C ARG A 237 13.85 2.17 6.63
N PRO A 238 13.09 1.66 5.63
CA PRO A 238 12.10 2.46 4.90
C PRO A 238 11.17 3.27 5.81
N SER A 239 10.62 2.62 6.83
CA SER A 239 9.68 3.26 7.76
C SER A 239 10.32 4.38 8.58
N ALA A 240 11.55 4.17 9.06
CA ALA A 240 12.29 5.20 9.80
C ALA A 240 12.58 6.42 8.90
N LYS A 241 13.04 6.20 7.67
CA LYS A 241 13.37 7.26 6.71
C LYS A 241 12.14 8.10 6.36
N TRP A 242 11.02 7.44 6.07
CA TRP A 242 9.82 8.10 5.55
C TRP A 242 8.96 8.76 6.62
N ASN A 243 9.02 8.32 7.87
CA ASN A 243 8.27 8.94 8.97
C ASN A 243 8.61 10.44 9.13
N GLY A 244 9.86 10.83 8.89
CA GLY A 244 10.27 12.24 8.92
C GLY A 244 9.63 13.09 7.81
N VAL A 245 9.25 12.49 6.68
CA VAL A 245 8.65 13.19 5.54
C VAL A 245 7.20 13.55 5.82
N ILE A 246 6.45 12.67 6.51
CA ILE A 246 5.01 12.86 6.80
C ILE A 246 4.74 14.18 7.53
N GLY A 247 5.62 14.55 8.48
CA GLY A 247 5.50 15.78 9.27
C GLY A 247 5.55 17.07 8.43
N ASN A 248 6.12 17.01 7.24
CA ASN A 248 6.28 18.16 6.34
C ASN A 248 5.20 18.25 5.27
N LEU A 249 4.26 17.29 5.22
CA LEU A 249 3.18 17.28 4.24
C LEU A 249 2.03 18.19 4.67
N PRO A 250 1.27 18.79 3.73
CA PRO A 250 0.04 19.51 4.03
C PRO A 250 -0.93 18.64 4.84
N GLN A 251 -1.64 19.24 5.79
CA GLN A 251 -2.53 18.51 6.71
C GLN A 251 -3.54 17.62 5.96
N SER A 252 -4.11 18.13 4.87
CA SER A 252 -5.09 17.43 4.02
C SER A 252 -4.58 16.11 3.43
N VAL A 253 -3.27 15.96 3.28
CA VAL A 253 -2.58 14.78 2.74
C VAL A 253 -2.01 13.93 3.88
N ARG A 254 -1.42 14.57 4.88
CA ARG A 254 -0.82 13.94 6.06
C ARG A 254 -1.78 13.01 6.79
N GLU A 255 -3.04 13.42 6.92
CA GLU A 255 -4.06 12.63 7.60
C GLU A 255 -4.35 11.30 6.90
N GLY A 256 -4.15 11.24 5.57
CA GLY A 256 -4.45 10.09 4.74
C GLY A 256 -3.24 9.23 4.35
N ILE A 257 -2.01 9.57 4.73
CA ILE A 257 -0.82 8.77 4.38
C ILE A 257 -0.35 7.92 5.54
N ARG A 258 -0.10 6.64 5.30
CA ARG A 258 0.50 5.74 6.28
C ARG A 258 1.65 4.96 5.67
N ILE A 259 2.62 4.66 6.52
CA ILE A 259 3.78 3.85 6.16
C ILE A 259 3.64 2.51 6.87
N TYR A 260 3.88 1.44 6.13
CA TYR A 260 3.96 0.09 6.66
C TYR A 260 5.26 -0.54 6.21
N GLU A 261 5.77 -1.43 7.06
CA GLU A 261 6.98 -2.17 6.76
C GLU A 261 6.82 -3.58 7.30
N GLN A 262 7.29 -4.54 6.51
CA GLN A 262 7.35 -5.93 6.91
C GLN A 262 8.73 -6.51 6.63
N THR A 263 9.25 -7.27 7.60
CA THR A 263 10.47 -8.06 7.45
C THR A 263 10.09 -9.49 7.09
N ILE A 264 10.55 -9.97 5.94
CA ILE A 264 10.26 -11.32 5.42
C ILE A 264 11.59 -12.07 5.35
N SER A 265 11.72 -13.13 6.13
CA SER A 265 12.93 -13.99 6.10
C SER A 265 12.94 -14.82 4.83
N ILE A 266 14.10 -14.93 4.19
CA ILE A 266 14.26 -15.66 2.91
C ILE A 266 15.24 -16.83 3.01
#